data_AF-X1BRV9-F1
#
_entry.id   AF-X1BRV9-F1
#
_cell.length_a   1.000
_cell.length_b   1.000
_cell.length_c   1.000
_cell.angle_alpha   90.00
_cell.angle_beta   90.00
_cell.angle_gamma   90.00
#
_symmetry.space_group_name_H-M   'P 1'
#
loop_
_entity.id
_entity.type
_entity.pdbx_description
1 polymer ?
#
loop_
_entity_poly.entity_id
_entity_poly.type
_entity_poly.pdbx_seq_one_letter_code
_entity_poly.pdbx_strand_id
1 'polypeptide(L)'
;VAHFRKAVRTEQTDLYVKHELFNALVAAGKRAEGVRYLESEKKAVQSSPLLVHDLLTVYLDRDDYTRFDALCGNVNFSPNFQISGPHNLWLRRQFQEAVQLAQKGRLERALEILRDMKPPSAHLGIESFKDLEDDRRYYHMGRVYEQMGDMDKARSCWEKALTFEHGMYYEPGFWFGAWNKRYFQALSLQKLGRNTEATVFFDALELITRCPDLPVTAREAMMDLVERGRFASDEEKDPLWKTVVKVETKAEE
;
A
#
# COMPACT_ATOMS: atom_id res chain seq x y z
N VAL A 1 9.92 10.50 24.31
CA VAL A 1 8.53 11.00 24.59
C VAL A 1 8.50 12.25 25.47
N ALA A 2 9.01 12.23 26.72
CA ALA A 2 8.87 13.36 27.66
C ALA A 2 9.44 14.70 27.13
N HIS A 3 10.61 14.66 26.48
CA HIS A 3 11.22 15.84 25.87
C HIS A 3 10.39 16.40 24.72
N PHE A 4 9.90 15.55 23.80
CA PHE A 4 9.01 15.99 22.72
C PHE A 4 7.69 16.57 23.25
N ARG A 5 7.11 15.98 24.31
CA ARG A 5 5.93 16.56 24.98
C ARG A 5 6.21 17.96 25.53
N LYS A 6 7.40 18.17 26.10
CA LYS A 6 7.82 19.50 26.57
C LYS A 6 7.98 20.45 25.39
N ALA A 7 8.62 20.02 24.31
CA ALA A 7 8.85 20.82 23.12
C ALA A 7 7.54 21.28 22.44
N VAL A 8 6.58 20.37 22.22
CA VAL A 8 5.25 20.71 21.68
C VAL A 8 4.51 21.72 22.56
N ARG A 9 4.66 21.64 23.89
CA ARG A 9 4.03 22.60 24.82
C ARG A 9 4.66 23.99 24.73
N THR A 10 5.95 24.07 24.45
CA THR A 10 6.67 25.34 24.30
C THR A 10 6.39 25.97 22.93
N GLU A 11 6.42 25.17 21.86
CA GLU A 11 6.29 25.59 20.46
C GLU A 11 5.12 24.82 19.81
N GLN A 12 3.90 25.35 19.93
CA GLN A 12 2.69 24.65 19.47
C GLN A 12 2.52 24.65 17.94
N THR A 13 3.27 25.48 17.22
CA THR A 13 3.21 25.61 15.76
C THR A 13 4.25 24.76 15.04
N ASP A 14 5.20 24.16 15.76
CA ASP A 14 6.28 23.37 15.16
C ASP A 14 5.77 22.00 14.70
N LEU A 15 5.47 21.89 13.39
CA LEU A 15 4.94 20.68 12.77
C LEU A 15 5.93 19.51 12.82
N TYR A 16 7.24 19.78 12.78
CA TYR A 16 8.28 18.74 12.84
C TYR A 16 8.30 18.09 14.22
N VAL A 17 8.28 18.90 15.28
CA VAL A 17 8.26 18.39 16.65
C VAL A 17 6.96 17.61 16.93
N LYS A 18 5.83 17.98 16.33
CA LYS A 18 4.59 17.19 16.42
C LYS A 18 4.73 15.81 15.77
N HIS A 19 5.38 15.73 14.61
CA HIS A 19 5.67 14.47 13.91
C HIS A 19 6.60 13.59 14.77
N GLU A 20 7.68 14.15 15.29
CA GLU A 20 8.61 13.42 16.17
C GLU A 20 7.96 12.95 17.47
N LEU A 21 7.03 13.72 18.04
CA LEU A 21 6.25 13.26 19.20
C LEU A 21 5.40 12.04 18.84
N PHE A 22 4.73 12.05 17.68
CA PHE A 22 3.96 10.91 17.20
C PHE A 22 4.85 9.68 17.02
N ASN A 23 5.97 9.81 16.30
CA ASN A 23 6.93 8.71 16.10
C ASN A 23 7.45 8.15 17.43
N ALA A 24 7.81 9.02 18.36
CA ALA A 24 8.27 8.62 19.69
C ALA A 24 7.20 7.90 20.51
N LEU A 25 5.91 8.26 20.35
CA LEU A 25 4.80 7.56 21.00
C LEU A 25 4.58 6.18 20.38
N VAL A 26 4.65 6.06 19.04
CA VAL A 26 4.56 4.77 18.34
C VAL A 26 5.69 3.84 18.76
N ALA A 27 6.93 4.33 18.75
CA ALA A 27 8.12 3.57 19.15
C ALA A 27 8.06 3.10 20.62
N ALA A 28 7.36 3.85 21.48
CA ALA A 28 7.13 3.47 22.89
C ALA A 28 5.96 2.49 23.09
N GLY A 29 5.38 1.93 22.02
CA GLY A 29 4.19 1.07 22.08
C GLY A 29 2.89 1.82 22.37
N LYS A 30 2.90 3.15 22.38
CA LYS A 30 1.75 4.02 22.72
C LYS A 30 1.05 4.55 21.48
N ARG A 31 0.91 3.71 20.44
CA ARG A 31 0.32 4.08 19.15
C ARG A 31 -1.08 4.70 19.31
N ALA A 32 -1.95 4.12 20.14
CA ALA A 32 -3.29 4.66 20.38
C ALA A 32 -3.29 6.09 20.96
N GLU A 33 -2.31 6.40 21.82
CA GLU A 33 -2.14 7.74 22.38
C GLU A 33 -1.63 8.73 21.33
N GLY A 34 -0.67 8.31 20.49
CA GLY A 34 -0.17 9.12 19.36
C GLY A 34 -1.27 9.47 18.37
N VAL A 35 -2.17 8.53 18.07
CA VAL A 35 -3.30 8.76 17.16
C VAL A 35 -4.28 9.78 17.74
N ARG A 36 -4.70 9.61 19.00
CA ARG A 36 -5.57 10.59 19.67
C ARG A 36 -4.95 11.98 19.69
N TYR A 37 -3.63 12.05 19.87
CA TYR A 37 -2.90 13.30 19.80
C TYR A 37 -2.99 13.95 18.40
N LEU A 38 -2.67 13.24 17.32
CA LEU A 38 -2.80 13.79 15.96
C LEU A 38 -4.25 14.15 15.60
N GLU A 39 -5.23 13.34 15.99
CA GLU A 39 -6.65 13.62 15.79
C GLU A 39 -7.12 14.91 16.49
N SER A 40 -6.49 15.26 17.62
CA SER A 40 -6.74 16.53 18.32
C SER A 40 -6.08 17.73 17.64
N GLU A 41 -5.08 17.50 16.78
CA GLU A 41 -4.25 18.51 16.13
C GLU A 41 -4.67 18.78 14.67
N LYS A 42 -5.99 18.84 14.42
CA LYS A 42 -6.58 18.89 13.06
C LYS A 42 -5.96 19.92 12.13
N LYS A 43 -5.76 21.16 12.61
CA LYS A 43 -5.17 22.24 11.82
C LYS A 43 -3.72 21.92 11.43
N ALA A 44 -2.93 21.42 12.37
CA ALA A 44 -1.55 21.05 12.14
C ALA A 44 -1.45 19.90 11.14
N VAL A 45 -2.30 18.86 11.31
CA VAL A 45 -2.42 17.75 10.36
C VAL A 45 -2.73 18.28 8.97
N GLN A 46 -3.80 19.05 8.79
CA GLN A 46 -4.19 19.59 7.47
C GLN A 46 -3.13 20.48 6.81
N SER A 47 -2.23 21.07 7.59
CA SER A 47 -1.13 21.91 7.09
C SER A 47 0.19 21.17 6.83
N SER A 48 0.29 19.88 7.22
CA SER A 48 1.55 19.13 7.18
C SER A 48 1.41 17.82 6.41
N PRO A 49 2.06 17.66 5.24
CA PRO A 49 2.04 16.41 4.50
C PRO A 49 2.47 15.19 5.32
N LEU A 50 3.49 15.35 6.18
CA LEU A 50 4.00 14.27 7.04
C LEU A 50 2.93 13.80 8.03
N LEU A 51 2.27 14.74 8.73
CA LEU A 51 1.26 14.39 9.72
C LEU A 51 0.00 13.79 9.09
N VAL A 52 -0.39 14.25 7.89
CA VAL A 52 -1.49 13.63 7.14
C VAL A 52 -1.10 12.21 6.75
N HIS A 53 0.11 12.01 6.20
CA HIS A 53 0.58 10.69 5.79
C HIS A 53 0.61 9.70 6.96
N ASP A 54 1.10 10.11 8.14
CA ASP A 54 1.08 9.31 9.36
C ASP A 54 -0.33 8.87 9.74
N LEU A 55 -1.27 9.83 9.76
CA LEU A 55 -2.63 9.57 10.20
C LEU A 55 -3.43 8.73 9.19
N LEU A 56 -3.24 8.95 7.88
CA LEU A 56 -3.79 8.10 6.83
C LEU A 56 -3.25 6.67 6.92
N THR A 57 -1.95 6.50 7.16
CA THR A 57 -1.35 5.17 7.33
C THR A 57 -1.96 4.44 8.53
N VAL A 58 -2.18 5.14 9.64
CA VAL A 58 -2.87 4.59 10.81
C VAL A 58 -4.30 4.15 10.47
N TYR A 59 -5.08 4.99 9.79
CA TYR A 59 -6.45 4.64 9.45
C TYR A 59 -6.49 3.44 8.51
N LEU A 60 -5.57 3.38 7.55
CA LEU A 60 -5.46 2.26 6.62
C LEU A 60 -5.07 0.96 7.32
N ASP A 61 -4.10 0.98 8.25
CA ASP A 61 -3.71 -0.20 9.03
C ASP A 61 -4.83 -0.71 9.96
N ARG A 62 -5.86 0.11 10.23
CA ARG A 62 -7.02 -0.23 11.06
C ARG A 62 -8.29 -0.50 10.26
N ASP A 63 -8.21 -0.49 8.94
CA ASP A 63 -9.38 -0.59 8.04
C ASP A 63 -10.43 0.52 8.26
N ASP A 64 -10.03 1.66 8.83
CA ASP A 64 -10.92 2.79 9.09
C ASP A 64 -11.06 3.66 7.84
N TYR A 65 -11.72 3.11 6.83
CA TYR A 65 -11.90 3.78 5.55
C TYR A 65 -12.75 5.05 5.68
N THR A 66 -13.66 5.12 6.65
CA THR A 66 -14.47 6.32 6.88
C THR A 66 -13.62 7.51 7.30
N ARG A 67 -12.72 7.34 8.28
CA ARG A 67 -11.82 8.43 8.69
C ARG A 67 -10.74 8.71 7.63
N PHE A 68 -10.28 7.67 6.92
CA PHE A 68 -9.36 7.81 5.81
C PHE A 68 -9.93 8.71 4.70
N ASP A 69 -11.11 8.36 4.18
CA ASP A 69 -11.75 9.08 3.07
C ASP A 69 -12.12 10.52 3.49
N ALA A 70 -12.57 10.70 4.74
CA ALA A 70 -12.85 12.02 5.30
C ALA A 70 -11.58 12.89 5.40
N LEU A 71 -10.43 12.31 5.78
CA LEU A 71 -9.18 13.07 5.84
C LEU A 71 -8.69 13.44 4.43
N CYS A 72 -8.73 12.51 3.47
CA CYS A 72 -8.40 12.78 2.07
C CYS A 72 -9.22 13.94 1.48
N GLY A 73 -10.53 14.02 1.77
CA GLY A 73 -11.39 15.10 1.28
C GLY A 73 -11.13 16.48 1.90
N ASN A 74 -10.38 16.54 3.02
CA ASN A 74 -10.15 17.77 3.78
C ASN A 74 -8.72 18.32 3.66
N VAL A 75 -7.89 17.72 2.79
CA VAL A 75 -6.48 18.07 2.62
C VAL A 75 -6.21 18.38 1.15
N ASN A 76 -5.32 19.34 0.90
CA ASN A 76 -4.89 19.65 -0.46
C ASN A 76 -3.36 19.64 -0.54
N PHE A 77 -2.85 18.63 -1.24
CA PHE A 77 -1.44 18.38 -1.53
C PHE A 77 -1.00 18.92 -2.90
N SER A 78 -1.88 19.61 -3.64
CA SER A 78 -1.51 20.27 -4.89
C SER A 78 -0.49 21.42 -4.73
N PRO A 79 -0.43 22.17 -3.61
CA PRO A 79 0.66 23.12 -3.38
C PRO A 79 1.96 22.34 -3.28
N ASN A 80 3.00 22.78 -3.99
CA ASN A 80 4.23 22.03 -4.29
C ASN A 80 4.97 21.53 -3.03
N PHE A 81 4.55 20.40 -2.48
CA PHE A 81 5.21 19.71 -1.38
C PHE A 81 6.14 18.64 -1.96
N GLN A 82 7.41 18.69 -1.57
CA GLN A 82 8.51 17.82 -2.02
C GLN A 82 8.36 16.35 -1.56
N ILE A 83 7.17 15.94 -1.14
CA ILE A 83 6.86 14.62 -0.59
C ILE A 83 5.85 13.96 -1.53
N SER A 84 6.06 12.67 -1.80
CA SER A 84 5.06 11.83 -2.47
C SER A 84 3.72 11.96 -1.73
N GLY A 85 2.68 12.46 -2.41
CA GLY A 85 1.37 12.67 -1.81
C GLY A 85 0.73 11.37 -1.31
N PRO A 86 -0.44 11.42 -0.64
CA PRO A 86 -1.16 10.23 -0.20
C PRO A 86 -1.80 9.41 -1.35
N HIS A 87 -1.44 9.64 -2.61
CA HIS A 87 -1.97 8.90 -3.77
C HIS A 87 -1.71 7.39 -3.65
N ASN A 88 -0.53 7.00 -3.17
CA ASN A 88 -0.15 5.61 -2.95
C ASN A 88 -0.99 4.95 -1.84
N LEU A 89 -1.24 5.69 -0.75
CA LEU A 89 -2.13 5.25 0.33
C LEU A 89 -3.56 5.12 -0.16
N TRP A 90 -4.01 6.01 -1.05
CA TRP A 90 -5.33 5.95 -1.66
C TRP A 90 -5.49 4.70 -2.54
N LEU A 91 -4.51 4.39 -3.39
CA LEU A 91 -4.50 3.16 -4.19
C LEU A 91 -4.49 1.91 -3.31
N ARG A 92 -3.61 1.87 -2.29
CA ARG A 92 -3.56 0.77 -1.31
C ARG A 92 -4.90 0.57 -0.62
N ARG A 93 -5.59 1.65 -0.25
CA ARG A 93 -6.94 1.62 0.35
C ARG A 93 -7.98 1.02 -0.59
N GLN A 94 -7.91 1.23 -1.91
CA GLN A 94 -8.82 0.59 -2.87
C GLN A 94 -8.58 -0.93 -2.93
N PHE A 95 -7.31 -1.36 -3.04
CA PHE A 95 -6.97 -2.78 -3.06
C PHE A 95 -7.34 -3.50 -1.76
N GLN A 96 -7.08 -2.86 -0.62
CA GLN A 96 -7.37 -3.44 0.69
C GLN A 96 -8.89 -3.64 0.90
N GLU A 97 -9.73 -2.66 0.54
CA GLU A 97 -11.19 -2.82 0.61
C GLU A 97 -11.67 -3.94 -0.32
N ALA A 98 -11.18 -3.97 -1.57
CA ALA A 98 -11.57 -4.99 -2.54
C ALA A 98 -11.23 -6.41 -2.06
N VAL A 99 -10.00 -6.62 -1.56
CA VAL A 99 -9.58 -7.94 -1.05
C VAL A 99 -10.38 -8.34 0.19
N GLN A 100 -10.69 -7.40 1.10
CA GLN A 100 -11.53 -7.70 2.26
C GLN A 100 -12.96 -8.07 1.90
N LEU A 101 -13.53 -7.41 0.90
CA LEU A 101 -14.84 -7.77 0.38
C LEU A 101 -14.81 -9.17 -0.23
N ALA A 102 -13.77 -9.50 -0.99
CA ALA A 102 -13.59 -10.82 -1.56
C ALA A 102 -13.45 -11.91 -0.48
N GLN A 103 -12.62 -11.68 0.54
CA GLN A 103 -12.49 -12.57 1.71
C GLN A 103 -13.81 -12.77 2.48
N LYS A 104 -14.70 -11.77 2.47
CA LYS A 104 -16.06 -11.85 3.05
C LYS A 104 -17.08 -12.47 2.09
N GLY A 105 -16.66 -13.00 0.94
CA GLY A 105 -17.52 -13.59 -0.09
C GLY A 105 -18.34 -12.57 -0.90
N ARG A 106 -18.09 -11.26 -0.75
CA ARG A 106 -18.77 -10.18 -1.48
C ARG A 106 -18.03 -9.90 -2.80
N LEU A 107 -17.94 -10.92 -3.65
CA LEU A 107 -17.07 -10.95 -4.84
C LEU A 107 -17.46 -9.90 -5.88
N GLU A 108 -18.76 -9.70 -6.14
CA GLU A 108 -19.23 -8.69 -7.10
C GLU A 108 -18.85 -7.28 -6.65
N ARG A 109 -18.99 -7.00 -5.35
CA ARG A 109 -18.63 -5.69 -4.80
C ARG A 109 -17.11 -5.45 -4.83
N ALA A 110 -16.31 -6.49 -4.64
CA ALA A 110 -14.86 -6.41 -4.82
C ALA A 110 -14.50 -6.09 -6.27
N LEU A 111 -15.14 -6.73 -7.25
CA LEU A 111 -14.95 -6.44 -8.68
C LEU A 111 -15.38 -5.02 -9.05
N GLU A 112 -16.48 -4.52 -8.50
CA GLU A 112 -16.92 -3.14 -8.73
C GLU A 112 -15.83 -2.14 -8.33
N ILE A 113 -15.21 -2.30 -7.15
CA ILE A 113 -14.10 -1.44 -6.71
C ILE A 113 -12.93 -1.50 -7.68
N LEU A 114 -12.49 -2.71 -8.06
CA LEU A 114 -11.32 -2.88 -8.91
C LEU A 114 -11.57 -2.37 -10.35
N ARG A 115 -12.75 -2.62 -10.91
CA ARG A 115 -13.12 -2.20 -12.27
C ARG A 115 -13.32 -0.69 -12.35
N ASP A 116 -14.00 -0.12 -11.37
CA ASP A 116 -14.41 1.28 -11.37
C ASP A 116 -13.39 2.18 -10.67
N MET A 117 -12.19 1.66 -10.35
CA MET A 117 -11.08 2.39 -9.76
C MET A 117 -10.65 3.54 -10.67
N LYS A 118 -10.74 4.76 -10.14
CA LYS A 118 -10.36 6.00 -10.83
C LYS A 118 -8.97 6.44 -10.38
N PRO A 119 -8.23 7.21 -11.19
CA PRO A 119 -6.98 7.82 -10.72
C PRO A 119 -7.24 8.66 -9.46
N PRO A 120 -6.29 8.68 -8.50
CA PRO A 120 -6.38 9.57 -7.36
C PRO A 120 -6.53 11.01 -7.84
N SER A 121 -7.40 11.76 -7.17
CA SER A 121 -7.63 13.16 -7.51
C SER A 121 -6.37 14.00 -7.31
N ALA A 122 -6.15 14.99 -8.18
CA ALA A 122 -4.95 15.83 -8.16
C ALA A 122 -4.69 16.56 -6.83
N HIS A 123 -5.71 16.77 -5.99
CA HIS A 123 -5.53 17.35 -4.65
C HIS A 123 -4.85 16.40 -3.65
N LEU A 124 -4.68 15.12 -3.98
CA LEU A 124 -3.92 14.14 -3.18
C LEU A 124 -2.45 14.07 -3.59
N GLY A 125 -1.98 15.03 -4.40
CA GLY A 125 -0.59 15.14 -4.83
C GLY A 125 -0.38 14.65 -6.26
N ILE A 126 0.87 14.77 -6.71
CA ILE A 126 1.28 14.36 -8.06
C ILE A 126 1.94 12.99 -7.96
N GLU A 127 1.29 11.99 -8.53
CA GLU A 127 2.00 10.91 -9.22
C GLU A 127 1.39 10.79 -10.62
N SER A 128 2.26 10.56 -11.60
CA SER A 128 2.02 10.70 -13.03
C SER A 128 0.64 10.22 -13.49
N PHE A 129 -0.04 11.05 -14.29
CA PHE A 129 -1.32 10.76 -14.92
C PHE A 129 -1.35 9.33 -15.50
N LYS A 130 -2.17 8.45 -14.92
CA LYS A 130 -2.59 7.08 -15.34
C LYS A 130 -2.05 5.90 -14.52
N ASP A 131 -1.19 6.09 -13.52
CA ASP A 131 -0.66 4.95 -12.78
C ASP A 131 -1.66 4.39 -11.74
N LEU A 132 -2.46 3.41 -12.15
CA LEU A 132 -3.44 2.72 -11.30
C LEU A 132 -2.89 1.43 -10.67
N GLU A 133 -1.58 1.17 -10.77
CA GLU A 133 -1.01 -0.15 -10.51
C GLU A 133 -1.80 -1.24 -11.28
N ASP A 134 -1.97 -1.02 -12.60
CA ASP A 134 -2.85 -1.85 -13.44
C ASP A 134 -2.53 -3.35 -13.34
N ASP A 135 -1.24 -3.72 -13.29
CA ASP A 135 -0.79 -5.10 -13.11
C ASP A 135 -1.38 -5.73 -11.84
N ARG A 136 -1.32 -5.00 -10.73
CA ARG A 136 -1.87 -5.41 -9.44
C ARG A 136 -3.39 -5.48 -9.47
N ARG A 137 -4.03 -4.49 -10.11
CA ARG A 137 -5.49 -4.43 -10.27
C ARG A 137 -6.01 -5.64 -11.03
N TYR A 138 -5.42 -5.95 -12.18
CA TYR A 138 -5.81 -7.12 -12.98
C TYR A 138 -5.45 -8.44 -12.29
N TYR A 139 -4.33 -8.52 -11.56
CA TYR A 139 -4.02 -9.68 -10.72
C TYR A 139 -5.14 -9.95 -9.70
N HIS A 140 -5.56 -8.91 -8.96
CA HIS A 140 -6.63 -9.02 -7.97
C HIS A 140 -7.99 -9.33 -8.60
N MET A 141 -8.33 -8.72 -9.74
CA MET A 141 -9.54 -9.07 -10.48
C MET A 141 -9.54 -10.55 -10.87
N GLY A 142 -8.39 -11.05 -11.35
CA GLY A 142 -8.25 -12.47 -11.71
C GLY A 142 -8.45 -13.40 -10.50
N ARG A 143 -7.91 -13.03 -9.33
CA ARG A 143 -8.16 -13.78 -8.09
C ARG A 143 -9.64 -13.77 -7.68
N VAL A 144 -10.32 -12.64 -7.81
CA VAL A 144 -11.75 -12.57 -7.48
C VAL A 144 -12.57 -13.43 -8.44
N TYR A 145 -12.27 -13.41 -9.75
CA TYR A 145 -12.94 -14.30 -10.72
C TYR A 145 -12.65 -15.78 -10.48
N GLU A 146 -11.43 -16.12 -10.06
CA GLU A 146 -11.07 -17.48 -9.65
C GLU A 146 -11.92 -17.93 -8.44
N GLN A 147 -12.11 -17.07 -7.43
CA GLN A 147 -12.99 -17.35 -6.29
C GLN A 147 -14.47 -17.48 -6.69
N MET A 148 -14.89 -16.81 -7.76
CA MET A 148 -16.23 -16.97 -8.36
C MET A 148 -16.37 -18.26 -9.19
N GLY A 149 -15.26 -18.98 -9.45
CA GLY A 149 -15.22 -20.13 -10.35
C GLY A 149 -15.19 -19.79 -11.85
N ASP A 150 -15.09 -18.51 -12.21
CA ASP A 150 -15.00 -18.04 -13.60
C ASP A 150 -13.55 -18.00 -14.07
N MET A 151 -13.00 -19.19 -14.35
CA MET A 151 -11.59 -19.34 -14.71
C MET A 151 -11.22 -18.67 -16.04
N ASP A 152 -12.17 -18.52 -16.97
CA ASP A 152 -11.93 -17.87 -18.26
C ASP A 152 -11.68 -16.37 -18.07
N LYS A 153 -12.52 -15.70 -17.26
CA LYS A 153 -12.28 -14.30 -16.90
C LYS A 153 -11.05 -14.13 -16.02
N ALA A 154 -10.78 -15.08 -15.12
CA ALA A 154 -9.58 -15.04 -14.29
C ALA A 154 -8.31 -15.02 -15.16
N ARG A 155 -8.21 -15.96 -16.11
CA ARG A 155 -7.10 -16.02 -17.08
C ARG A 155 -7.01 -14.75 -17.92
N SER A 156 -8.12 -14.25 -18.44
CA SER A 156 -8.15 -13.02 -19.22
C SER A 156 -7.60 -11.82 -18.44
N CYS A 157 -7.90 -11.73 -17.13
CA CYS A 157 -7.34 -10.69 -16.28
C CYS A 157 -5.83 -10.86 -16.09
N TRP A 158 -5.34 -12.06 -15.80
CA TRP A 158 -3.90 -12.31 -15.65
C TRP A 158 -3.12 -12.07 -16.94
N GLU A 159 -3.69 -12.42 -18.10
CA GLU A 159 -3.11 -12.08 -19.40
C GLU A 159 -3.07 -10.56 -19.60
N LYS A 160 -4.14 -9.86 -19.21
CA LYS A 160 -4.20 -8.40 -19.32
C LYS A 160 -3.12 -7.71 -18.48
N ALA A 161 -2.84 -8.20 -17.27
CA ALA A 161 -1.74 -7.71 -16.44
C ALA A 161 -0.37 -7.78 -17.14
N LEU A 162 -0.15 -8.74 -18.05
CA LEU A 162 1.11 -8.88 -18.78
C LEU A 162 1.24 -7.91 -19.97
N THR A 163 0.15 -7.22 -20.35
CA THR A 163 0.17 -6.26 -21.48
C THR A 163 0.73 -4.89 -21.11
N PHE A 164 0.96 -4.64 -19.81
CA PHE A 164 1.50 -3.37 -19.33
C PHE A 164 3.02 -3.39 -19.40
N GLU A 165 3.59 -2.53 -20.25
CA GLU A 165 5.03 -2.41 -20.39
C GLU A 165 5.63 -1.58 -19.25
N HIS A 166 6.60 -2.17 -18.54
CA HIS A 166 7.43 -1.44 -17.58
C HIS A 166 8.84 -1.35 -18.14
N GLY A 167 9.27 -0.15 -18.52
CA GLY A 167 10.58 0.08 -19.15
C GLY A 167 11.75 -0.44 -18.32
N MET A 168 12.63 -1.23 -18.91
CA MET A 168 13.87 -1.74 -18.27
C MET A 168 15.03 -0.74 -18.33
N TYR A 169 14.74 0.53 -18.63
CA TYR A 169 15.76 1.58 -18.72
C TYR A 169 16.37 1.84 -17.35
N TYR A 170 17.42 2.67 -17.31
CA TYR A 170 18.13 3.09 -16.11
C TYR A 170 17.19 3.79 -15.12
N GLU A 171 16.36 3.00 -14.44
CA GLU A 171 15.56 3.42 -13.31
C GLU A 171 16.52 3.37 -12.14
N PRO A 172 16.86 4.52 -11.52
CA PRO A 172 17.63 4.51 -10.29
C PRO A 172 16.91 3.54 -9.35
N GLY A 173 17.62 2.56 -8.79
CA GLY A 173 17.00 1.49 -8.02
C GLY A 173 16.19 1.93 -6.77
N PHE A 174 16.12 3.24 -6.54
CA PHE A 174 15.19 3.94 -5.66
C PHE A 174 13.73 3.99 -6.17
N TRP A 175 13.42 3.60 -7.42
CA TRP A 175 12.04 3.50 -7.94
C TRP A 175 11.41 2.13 -7.62
N PHE A 176 11.19 1.87 -6.33
CA PHE A 176 10.54 0.65 -5.82
C PHE A 176 9.16 0.38 -6.45
N GLY A 177 8.44 1.43 -6.85
CA GLY A 177 7.11 1.31 -7.46
C GLY A 177 7.07 0.47 -8.73
N ALA A 178 8.08 0.57 -9.62
CA ALA A 178 8.12 -0.21 -10.86
C ALA A 178 8.38 -1.71 -10.61
N TRP A 179 9.15 -2.03 -9.57
CA TRP A 179 9.42 -3.40 -9.15
C TRP A 179 8.20 -4.07 -8.51
N ASN A 180 7.38 -3.30 -7.81
CA ASN A 180 6.10 -3.77 -7.30
C ASN A 180 5.13 -4.18 -8.43
N LYS A 181 5.08 -3.44 -9.53
CA LYS A 181 4.24 -3.79 -10.70
C LYS A 181 4.69 -5.09 -11.37
N ARG A 182 6.00 -5.21 -11.60
CA ARG A 182 6.63 -6.44 -12.14
C ARG A 182 6.41 -7.66 -11.26
N TYR A 183 6.37 -7.47 -9.95
CA TYR A 183 6.00 -8.53 -9.02
C TYR A 183 4.60 -9.09 -9.31
N PHE A 184 3.60 -8.24 -9.52
CA PHE A 184 2.24 -8.69 -9.86
C PHE A 184 2.13 -9.32 -11.27
N GLN A 185 3.00 -8.95 -12.21
CA GLN A 185 3.14 -9.66 -13.48
C GLN A 185 3.68 -11.08 -13.26
N ALA A 186 4.70 -11.25 -12.41
CA ALA A 186 5.24 -12.55 -12.06
C ALA A 186 4.20 -13.44 -11.37
N LEU A 187 3.41 -12.87 -10.46
CA LEU A 187 2.30 -13.59 -9.82
C LEU A 187 1.23 -14.01 -10.84
N SER A 188 0.88 -13.12 -11.78
CA SER A 188 -0.07 -13.44 -12.86
C SER A 188 0.45 -14.57 -13.76
N LEU A 189 1.75 -14.60 -14.07
CA LEU A 189 2.39 -15.70 -14.81
C LEU A 189 2.28 -17.03 -14.05
N GLN A 190 2.49 -17.03 -12.72
CA GLN A 190 2.31 -18.24 -11.91
C GLN A 190 0.86 -18.75 -11.97
N LYS A 191 -0.13 -17.86 -11.88
CA LYS A 191 -1.55 -18.23 -11.99
C LYS A 191 -1.93 -18.78 -13.38
N LEU A 192 -1.21 -18.38 -14.43
CA LEU A 192 -1.32 -18.94 -15.78
C LEU A 192 -0.53 -20.26 -15.97
N GLY A 193 0.18 -20.74 -14.95
CA GLY A 193 1.06 -21.92 -15.04
C GLY A 193 2.40 -21.67 -15.74
N ARG A 194 2.72 -20.42 -16.08
CA ARG A 194 3.95 -19.98 -16.78
C ARG A 194 5.09 -19.74 -15.78
N ASN A 195 5.37 -20.75 -14.96
CA ASN A 195 6.29 -20.63 -13.81
C ASN A 195 7.72 -20.26 -14.21
N THR A 196 8.23 -20.80 -15.33
CA THR A 196 9.57 -20.47 -15.82
C THR A 196 9.70 -18.98 -16.14
N GLU A 197 8.67 -18.38 -16.74
CA GLU A 197 8.66 -16.95 -17.05
C GLU A 197 8.52 -16.11 -15.77
N ALA A 198 7.70 -16.55 -14.82
CA ALA A 198 7.62 -15.89 -13.51
C ALA A 198 8.97 -15.87 -12.78
N THR A 199 9.74 -16.97 -12.85
CA THR A 199 11.08 -17.05 -12.25
C THR A 199 12.02 -15.99 -12.81
N VAL A 200 11.97 -15.67 -14.10
CA VAL A 200 12.80 -14.62 -14.71
C VAL A 200 12.57 -13.26 -14.03
N PHE A 201 11.33 -12.93 -13.68
CA PHE A 201 11.02 -11.70 -12.95
C PHE A 201 11.59 -11.70 -11.52
N PHE A 202 11.47 -12.82 -10.80
CA PHE A 202 12.03 -12.95 -9.45
C PHE A 202 13.56 -12.91 -9.46
N ASP A 203 14.21 -13.52 -10.44
CA ASP A 203 15.65 -13.48 -10.63
C ASP A 203 16.13 -12.04 -10.91
N ALA A 204 15.38 -11.29 -11.73
CA ALA A 204 15.67 -9.89 -12.00
C ALA A 204 15.52 -9.01 -10.74
N LEU A 205 14.45 -9.19 -9.97
CA LEU A 205 14.23 -8.54 -8.68
C LEU A 205 15.38 -8.84 -7.71
N GLU A 206 15.77 -10.11 -7.57
CA GLU A 206 16.87 -10.54 -6.70
C GLU A 206 18.20 -9.91 -7.13
N LEU A 207 18.49 -9.90 -8.42
CA LEU A 207 19.73 -9.31 -8.94
C LEU A 207 19.87 -7.83 -8.56
N ILE A 208 18.77 -7.08 -8.57
CA ILE A 208 18.78 -5.65 -8.23
C ILE A 208 19.03 -5.40 -6.75
N THR A 209 18.61 -6.31 -5.88
CA THR A 209 18.96 -6.22 -4.46
C THR A 209 20.46 -6.25 -4.22
N ARG A 210 21.26 -6.74 -5.18
CA ARG A 210 22.73 -6.74 -5.10
C ARG A 210 23.36 -5.41 -5.50
N CYS A 211 22.56 -4.44 -5.97
CA CYS A 211 23.04 -3.10 -6.29
C CYS A 211 23.44 -2.37 -4.98
N PRO A 212 24.71 -1.95 -4.85
CA PRO A 212 25.20 -1.30 -3.63
C PRO A 212 24.49 0.04 -3.36
N ASP A 213 24.06 0.72 -4.42
CA ASP A 213 23.43 2.05 -4.36
C ASP A 213 21.99 2.01 -3.83
N LEU A 214 21.37 0.83 -3.72
CA LEU A 214 20.03 0.71 -3.15
C LEU A 214 20.07 0.93 -1.61
N PRO A 215 19.11 1.67 -1.03
CA PRO A 215 18.92 1.70 0.42
C PRO A 215 18.70 0.29 0.97
N VAL A 216 19.21 0.01 2.18
CA VAL A 216 19.02 -1.28 2.85
C VAL A 216 17.55 -1.67 2.92
N THR A 217 16.68 -0.73 3.31
CA THR A 217 15.24 -0.96 3.41
C THR A 217 14.58 -1.29 2.08
N ALA A 218 15.05 -0.71 0.97
CA ALA A 218 14.58 -1.05 -0.37
C ALA A 218 15.02 -2.46 -0.77
N ARG A 219 16.26 -2.86 -0.44
CA ARG A 219 16.75 -4.23 -0.69
C ARG A 219 15.95 -5.25 0.09
N GLU A 220 15.71 -5.01 1.37
CA GLU A 220 14.92 -5.88 2.23
C GLU A 220 13.49 -6.03 1.71
N ALA A 221 12.84 -4.93 1.34
CA ALA A 221 11.48 -4.96 0.77
C ALA A 221 11.43 -5.70 -0.58
N MET A 222 12.44 -5.55 -1.43
CA MET A 222 12.52 -6.30 -2.70
C MET A 222 12.80 -7.79 -2.47
N MET A 223 13.67 -8.11 -1.51
CA MET A 223 13.96 -9.50 -1.16
C MET A 223 12.72 -10.19 -0.58
N ASP A 224 11.95 -9.51 0.27
CA ASP A 224 10.66 -10.02 0.77
C ASP A 224 9.67 -10.35 -0.37
N LEU A 225 9.60 -9.50 -1.41
CA LEU A 225 8.81 -9.80 -2.61
C LEU A 225 9.31 -11.08 -3.30
N VAL A 226 10.62 -11.20 -3.51
CA VAL A 226 11.23 -12.40 -4.15
C VAL A 226 10.93 -13.66 -3.35
N GLU A 227 11.19 -13.62 -2.04
CA GLU A 227 11.00 -14.76 -1.14
C GLU A 227 9.54 -15.22 -1.13
N ARG A 228 8.61 -14.29 -0.92
CA ARG A 228 7.19 -14.65 -0.90
C ARG A 228 6.69 -15.09 -2.27
N GLY A 229 7.12 -14.43 -3.35
CA GLY A 229 6.75 -14.80 -4.72
C GLY A 229 7.16 -16.24 -5.10
N ARG A 230 8.35 -16.67 -4.67
CA ARG A 230 8.87 -18.01 -4.97
C ARG A 230 8.34 -19.09 -4.03
N PHE A 231 8.25 -18.80 -2.74
CA PHE A 231 8.15 -19.85 -1.71
C PHE A 231 6.88 -19.80 -0.86
N ALA A 232 6.17 -18.67 -0.82
CA ALA A 232 4.96 -18.57 -0.01
C ALA A 232 3.76 -19.28 -0.66
N SER A 233 2.76 -19.60 0.16
CA SER A 233 1.44 -20.05 -0.30
C SER A 233 0.75 -18.96 -1.14
N ASP A 234 -0.26 -19.31 -1.94
CA ASP A 234 -0.93 -18.35 -2.84
C ASP A 234 -1.60 -17.19 -2.08
N GLU A 235 -2.05 -17.44 -0.86
CA GLU A 235 -2.62 -16.44 0.06
C GLU A 235 -1.58 -15.51 0.68
N GLU A 236 -0.33 -15.94 0.77
CA GLU A 236 0.77 -15.20 1.42
C GLU A 236 1.65 -14.43 0.42
N LYS A 237 1.48 -14.67 -0.88
CA LYS A 237 2.14 -13.94 -1.96
C LYS A 237 1.72 -12.47 -2.03
N ASP A 238 0.46 -12.13 -1.77
CA ASP A 238 0.10 -10.74 -1.44
C ASP A 238 -0.46 -10.73 -0.01
N PRO A 239 0.21 -10.07 0.95
CA PRO A 239 -0.22 -10.02 2.33
C PRO A 239 -1.64 -9.46 2.54
N LEU A 240 -2.19 -8.73 1.56
CA LEU A 240 -3.61 -8.33 1.59
C LEU A 240 -4.56 -9.54 1.65
N TRP A 241 -4.20 -10.66 1.01
CA TRP A 241 -5.01 -11.88 0.99
C TRP A 241 -4.80 -12.78 2.20
N LYS A 242 -3.78 -12.51 3.02
CA LYS A 242 -3.51 -13.28 4.23
C LYS A 242 -4.73 -13.17 5.16
N THR A 243 -5.41 -14.30 5.37
CA THR A 243 -6.53 -14.35 6.28
C THR A 243 -5.99 -14.23 7.70
N VAL A 244 -6.19 -13.08 8.35
CA VAL A 244 -5.92 -12.97 9.79
C VAL A 244 -7.03 -13.75 10.48
N VAL A 245 -6.72 -14.98 10.91
CA VAL A 245 -7.55 -15.67 11.91
C VAL A 245 -7.54 -14.77 13.13
N LYS A 246 -8.61 -13.99 13.31
CA LYS A 246 -8.88 -13.35 14.61
C LYS A 246 -9.12 -14.49 15.57
N VAL A 247 -8.08 -14.87 16.31
CA VAL A 247 -8.27 -15.58 17.56
C VAL A 247 -9.02 -14.59 18.45
N GLU A 248 -10.34 -14.74 18.50
CA GLU A 248 -11.15 -14.12 19.53
C GLU A 248 -10.66 -14.69 20.86
N THR A 249 -9.68 -14.04 21.46
CA THR A 249 -9.39 -14.24 22.88
C THR A 249 -10.62 -13.75 23.62
N LYS A 250 -11.51 -14.68 23.96
CA LYS A 250 -12.50 -14.53 25.03
C LYS A 250 -11.75 -14.32 26.35
N ALA A 251 -11.37 -13.08 26.62
CA ALA A 251 -11.01 -12.51 27.91
C ALA A 251 -10.96 -11.00 27.61
N GLU A 252 -11.82 -10.15 28.16
CA GLU A 252 -12.06 -9.94 29.59
C GLU A 252 -13.53 -9.50 29.79
N GLU A 253 -14.28 -10.27 30.60
CA GLU A 253 -15.39 -9.77 31.42
C GLU A 253 -14.83 -9.32 32.77
#